data_AF-A0A9D9H7J2-F1
#
_entry.id   AF-A0A9D9H7J2-F1
#
_cell.length_a   1.000
_cell.length_b   1.000
_cell.length_c   1.000
_cell.angle_alpha   90.00
_cell.angle_beta   90.00
_cell.angle_gamma   90.00
#
_symmetry.space_group_name_H-M   'P 1'
#
loop_
_entity.id
_entity.type
_entity.pdbx_description
1 polymer ?
#
loop_
_entity_poly.entity_id
_entity_poly.type
_entity_poly.pdbx_seq_one_letter_code
_entity_poly.pdbx_strand_id
1 'polypeptide(L)'
;MCEDCIDIPEYRKELLSKIAASPDDLESMAELVCADCLICEKNVKDFGPAWKNSVFVNEILEYAPVLLKEKGNEYGNIVFNVCDRVKDVLFNHPRLMVKLLKLELKALDTSKDIDGDKQEIKKGIEKKIEFLEVNIKRADMGNLEQCENIGMLKRDPVEWTAEYEKVIDEAEEKANAELADVPRGMGFCHAYWHSLANILFEDYGIVWRSPAMMNPGVMFD
;
A
#
# COMPACT_ATOMS: atom_id res chain seq x y z
N MET A 1 -22.88 -20.58 -8.13
CA MET A 1 -22.58 -19.61 -9.22
C MET A 1 -21.08 -19.65 -9.40
N CYS A 2 -20.57 -19.99 -10.59
CA CYS A 2 -19.12 -20.10 -10.84
C CYS A 2 -18.43 -18.74 -10.68
N GLU A 3 -17.29 -18.73 -9.99
CA GLU A 3 -16.46 -17.56 -9.67
C GLU A 3 -15.69 -16.97 -10.89
N ASP A 4 -16.02 -17.36 -12.12
CA ASP A 4 -15.22 -17.09 -13.34
C ASP A 4 -15.79 -16.00 -14.28
N CYS A 5 -16.59 -15.02 -13.83
CA CYS A 5 -17.26 -14.10 -14.77
C CYS A 5 -17.45 -12.63 -14.36
N ILE A 6 -16.77 -12.12 -13.33
CA ILE A 6 -16.84 -10.69 -12.99
C ILE A 6 -15.54 -10.00 -13.37
N ASP A 7 -15.62 -9.09 -14.34
CA ASP A 7 -14.57 -8.12 -14.63
C ASP A 7 -14.55 -7.08 -13.50
N ILE A 8 -13.69 -7.31 -12.50
CA ILE A 8 -13.60 -6.47 -11.29
C ILE A 8 -13.40 -4.99 -11.64
N PRO A 9 -12.47 -4.59 -12.55
CA PRO A 9 -12.37 -3.22 -13.02
C PRO A 9 -13.68 -2.60 -13.54
N GLU A 10 -14.46 -3.33 -14.33
CA GLU A 10 -15.73 -2.81 -14.88
C GLU A 10 -16.79 -2.73 -13.79
N TYR A 11 -16.89 -3.76 -12.96
CA TYR A 11 -17.78 -3.76 -11.80
C TYR A 11 -17.55 -2.57 -10.88
N ARG A 12 -16.28 -2.22 -10.66
CA ARG A 12 -15.88 -1.08 -9.86
C ARG A 12 -16.36 0.25 -10.42
N LYS A 13 -16.37 0.42 -11.75
CA LYS A 13 -16.91 1.63 -12.39
C LYS A 13 -18.41 1.75 -12.16
N GLU A 14 -19.14 0.64 -12.22
CA GLU A 14 -20.57 0.62 -11.93
C GLU A 14 -20.85 1.03 -10.48
N LEU A 15 -20.07 0.51 -9.51
CA LEU A 15 -20.16 0.88 -8.10
C LEU A 15 -19.89 2.37 -7.87
N LEU A 16 -18.84 2.91 -8.48
CA LEU A 16 -18.55 4.35 -8.40
C LEU A 16 -19.69 5.20 -8.98
N SER A 17 -20.31 4.76 -10.08
CA SER A 17 -21.48 5.45 -10.64
C SER A 17 -22.69 5.40 -9.70
N LYS A 18 -22.90 4.29 -8.98
CA LYS A 18 -23.97 4.17 -7.99
C LYS A 18 -23.72 5.09 -6.79
N ILE A 19 -22.50 5.11 -6.26
CA ILE A 19 -22.10 5.98 -5.15
C ILE A 19 -22.21 7.45 -5.54
N ALA A 20 -21.82 7.81 -6.77
CA ALA A 20 -21.98 9.18 -7.28
C ALA A 20 -23.47 9.60 -7.37
N ALA A 21 -24.37 8.66 -7.69
CA ALA A 21 -25.81 8.91 -7.74
C ALA A 21 -26.47 8.89 -6.35
N SER A 22 -25.97 8.07 -5.42
CA SER A 22 -26.45 7.93 -4.04
C SER A 22 -25.25 7.84 -3.09
N PRO A 23 -24.75 8.99 -2.59
CA PRO A 23 -23.56 9.02 -1.72
C PRO A 23 -23.73 8.37 -0.35
N ASP A 24 -24.92 7.88 -0.03
CA ASP A 24 -25.29 7.14 1.18
C ASP A 24 -25.47 5.63 0.92
N ASP A 25 -25.19 5.15 -0.30
CA ASP A 25 -25.22 3.73 -0.65
C ASP A 25 -24.04 2.97 -0.02
N LEU A 26 -24.22 2.57 1.24
CA LEU A 26 -23.22 1.84 2.02
C LEU A 26 -22.92 0.44 1.46
N GLU A 27 -23.86 -0.19 0.76
CA GLU A 27 -23.63 -1.50 0.15
C GLU A 27 -22.66 -1.36 -1.03
N SER A 28 -22.91 -0.41 -1.93
CA SER A 28 -21.98 -0.13 -3.03
C SER A 28 -20.60 0.30 -2.53
N MET A 29 -20.51 1.08 -1.45
CA MET A 29 -19.23 1.42 -0.82
C MET A 29 -18.50 0.20 -0.26
N ALA A 30 -19.20 -0.71 0.42
CA ALA A 30 -18.61 -1.92 0.97
C ALA A 30 -18.08 -2.85 -0.13
N GLU A 31 -18.82 -2.99 -1.23
CA GLU A 31 -18.37 -3.75 -2.39
C GLU A 31 -17.20 -3.07 -3.11
N LEU A 32 -17.18 -1.74 -3.18
CA LEU A 32 -16.09 -0.98 -3.80
C LEU A 32 -14.75 -1.25 -3.09
N VAL A 33 -14.72 -1.11 -1.76
CA VAL A 33 -13.49 -1.36 -0.99
C VAL A 33 -13.03 -2.81 -1.06
N CYS A 34 -13.94 -3.77 -1.25
CA CYS A 34 -13.60 -5.17 -1.51
C CYS A 34 -12.99 -5.34 -2.92
N ALA A 35 -13.57 -4.69 -3.93
CA ALA A 35 -13.05 -4.72 -5.29
C ALA A 35 -11.64 -4.10 -5.37
N ASP A 36 -11.42 -2.98 -4.69
CA ASP A 36 -10.12 -2.33 -4.56
C ASP A 36 -9.07 -3.24 -3.92
N CYS A 37 -9.45 -3.94 -2.84
CA CYS A 37 -8.59 -4.94 -2.20
C CYS A 37 -8.16 -6.03 -3.20
N LEU A 38 -9.11 -6.60 -3.95
CA LEU A 38 -8.83 -7.66 -4.92
C LEU A 38 -7.94 -7.17 -6.07
N ILE A 39 -8.12 -5.93 -6.52
CA ILE A 39 -7.25 -5.31 -7.53
C ILE A 39 -5.83 -5.14 -6.96
N CYS A 40 -5.69 -4.65 -5.73
CA CYS A 40 -4.39 -4.48 -5.09
C CYS A 40 -3.60 -5.81 -5.02
N GLU A 41 -4.26 -6.89 -4.63
CA GLU A 41 -3.67 -8.23 -4.60
C GLU A 41 -3.33 -8.77 -5.99
N LYS A 42 -4.12 -8.44 -7.01
CA LYS A 42 -3.82 -8.80 -8.39
C LYS A 42 -2.58 -8.05 -8.90
N ASN A 43 -2.43 -6.78 -8.53
CA ASN A 43 -1.33 -5.94 -8.99
C ASN A 43 0.05 -6.39 -8.49
N VAL A 44 0.15 -7.19 -7.44
CA VAL A 44 1.44 -7.71 -6.96
C VAL A 44 1.82 -9.06 -7.57
N LYS A 45 0.90 -9.70 -8.31
CA LYS A 45 1.18 -10.98 -8.99
C LYS A 45 2.01 -10.74 -10.25
N ASP A 46 2.90 -11.68 -10.55
CA ASP A 46 3.64 -11.74 -11.82
C ASP A 46 4.38 -10.43 -12.18
N PHE A 47 4.98 -9.76 -11.19
CA PHE A 47 5.62 -8.44 -11.36
C PHE A 47 4.67 -7.38 -11.92
N GLY A 48 3.43 -7.40 -11.45
CA GLY A 48 2.38 -6.47 -11.84
C GLY A 48 2.59 -5.05 -11.30
N PRO A 49 1.65 -4.14 -11.59
CA PRO A 49 1.80 -2.72 -11.33
C PRO A 49 1.46 -2.34 -9.88
N ALA A 50 2.24 -2.82 -8.91
CA ALA A 50 2.00 -2.59 -7.48
C ALA A 50 1.98 -1.10 -7.09
N TRP A 51 2.69 -0.23 -7.82
CA TRP A 51 2.65 1.24 -7.64
C TRP A 51 1.26 1.84 -7.86
N LYS A 52 0.35 1.14 -8.55
CA LYS A 52 -1.05 1.59 -8.69
C LYS A 52 -1.89 1.39 -7.43
N ASN A 53 -1.39 0.63 -6.45
CA ASN A 53 -2.15 0.29 -5.25
C ASN A 53 -2.47 1.50 -4.37
N SER A 54 -1.61 2.53 -4.36
CA SER A 54 -1.81 3.73 -3.55
C SER A 54 -3.14 4.43 -3.84
N VAL A 55 -3.58 4.45 -5.11
CA VAL A 55 -4.85 5.06 -5.53
C VAL A 55 -6.03 4.31 -4.91
N PHE A 56 -6.03 2.98 -5.00
CA PHE A 56 -7.06 2.13 -4.40
C PHE A 56 -7.05 2.21 -2.87
N VAL A 57 -5.88 2.32 -2.24
CA VAL A 57 -5.80 2.54 -0.77
C VAL A 57 -6.39 3.88 -0.36
N ASN A 58 -6.17 4.95 -1.15
CA ASN A 58 -6.81 6.23 -0.89
C ASN A 58 -8.34 6.14 -1.04
N GLU A 59 -8.85 5.41 -2.03
CA GLU A 59 -10.28 5.13 -2.23
C GLU A 59 -10.87 4.36 -1.02
N ILE A 60 -10.16 3.34 -0.52
CA ILE A 60 -10.51 2.63 0.71
C ILE A 60 -10.55 3.59 1.91
N LEU A 61 -9.56 4.47 2.06
CA LEU A 61 -9.49 5.44 3.15
C LEU A 61 -10.55 6.54 3.05
N GLU A 62 -11.18 6.73 1.90
CA GLU A 62 -12.31 7.62 1.70
C GLU A 62 -13.63 6.96 2.15
N TYR A 63 -13.92 5.75 1.67
CA TYR A 63 -15.24 5.13 1.86
C TYR A 63 -15.35 4.28 3.13
N ALA A 64 -14.30 3.55 3.51
CA ALA A 64 -14.36 2.64 4.66
C ALA A 64 -14.65 3.35 6.01
N PRO A 65 -14.13 4.56 6.29
CA PRO A 65 -14.52 5.30 7.49
C PRO A 65 -16.02 5.62 7.56
N VAL A 66 -16.69 5.83 6.41
CA VAL A 66 -18.14 6.05 6.35
C VAL A 66 -18.88 4.79 6.77
N LEU A 67 -18.48 3.62 6.26
CA LEU A 67 -19.04 2.32 6.65
C LEU A 67 -18.97 2.09 8.16
N LEU A 68 -17.79 2.36 8.76
CA LEU A 68 -17.59 2.20 10.19
C LEU A 68 -18.44 3.16 11.03
N LYS A 69 -18.59 4.41 10.55
CA LYS A 69 -19.36 5.45 11.23
C LYS A 69 -20.86 5.16 11.23
N GLU A 70 -21.42 4.78 10.09
CA GLU A 70 -22.86 4.58 9.94
C GLU A 70 -23.30 3.21 10.45
N LYS A 71 -22.51 2.16 10.16
CA LYS A 71 -22.89 0.76 10.41
C LYS A 71 -21.67 -0.12 10.77
N GLY A 72 -20.81 0.35 11.67
CA GLY A 72 -19.59 -0.38 12.05
C GLY A 72 -19.82 -1.79 12.60
N ASN A 73 -20.96 -2.07 13.23
CA ASN A 73 -21.33 -3.40 13.70
C ASN A 73 -21.70 -4.38 12.56
N GLU A 74 -21.98 -3.88 11.35
CA GLU A 74 -22.26 -4.67 10.14
C GLU A 74 -21.00 -4.77 9.27
N TYR A 75 -20.25 -3.67 9.10
CA TYR A 75 -19.12 -3.59 8.19
C TYR A 75 -17.73 -3.70 8.83
N GLY A 76 -17.61 -3.72 10.16
CA GLY A 76 -16.33 -3.75 10.87
C GLY A 76 -15.42 -4.90 10.41
N ASN A 77 -15.97 -6.11 10.33
CA ASN A 77 -15.23 -7.29 9.85
C ASN A 77 -14.73 -7.12 8.41
N ILE A 78 -15.57 -6.55 7.52
CA ILE A 78 -15.22 -6.33 6.11
C ILE A 78 -14.06 -5.33 6.02
N VAL A 79 -14.18 -4.18 6.70
CA VAL A 79 -13.15 -3.14 6.68
C VAL A 79 -11.85 -3.64 7.29
N PHE A 80 -11.92 -4.40 8.39
CA PHE A 80 -10.75 -5.00 9.01
C PHE A 80 -10.03 -5.93 8.03
N ASN A 81 -10.75 -6.87 7.40
CA ASN A 81 -10.18 -7.81 6.45
C ASN A 81 -9.59 -7.12 5.21
N VAL A 82 -10.24 -6.08 4.70
CA VAL A 82 -9.72 -5.26 3.60
C VAL A 82 -8.39 -4.60 4.00
N CYS A 83 -8.33 -3.96 5.17
CA CYS A 83 -7.10 -3.33 5.64
C CYS A 83 -5.97 -4.35 5.87
N ASP A 84 -6.29 -5.48 6.51
CA ASP A 84 -5.35 -6.56 6.80
C ASP A 84 -4.72 -7.14 5.53
N ARG A 85 -5.49 -7.27 4.45
CA ARG A 85 -4.98 -7.79 3.16
C ARG A 85 -4.22 -6.72 2.37
N VAL A 86 -4.74 -5.49 2.34
CA VAL A 86 -4.14 -4.41 1.54
C VAL A 86 -2.81 -3.93 2.14
N LYS A 87 -2.61 -4.01 3.46
CA LYS A 87 -1.35 -3.60 4.10
C LYS A 87 -0.15 -4.47 3.70
N ASP A 88 -0.37 -5.68 3.18
CA ASP A 88 0.70 -6.58 2.72
C ASP A 88 1.08 -6.34 1.25
N VAL A 89 0.30 -5.52 0.53
CA VAL A 89 0.50 -5.20 -0.89
C VAL A 89 0.68 -3.70 -1.16
N LEU A 90 0.75 -2.89 -0.10
CA LEU A 90 1.10 -1.47 -0.17
C LEU A 90 2.59 -1.27 0.15
N PHE A 91 3.39 -1.05 -0.87
CA PHE A 91 4.83 -0.80 -0.76
C PHE A 91 5.14 0.69 -0.85
N ASN A 92 6.32 1.10 -0.36
CA ASN A 92 6.89 2.45 -0.58
C ASN A 92 6.09 3.66 -0.06
N HIS A 93 4.94 3.44 0.59
CA HIS A 93 4.06 4.50 1.11
C HIS A 93 3.90 4.44 2.63
N PRO A 94 4.92 4.83 3.42
CA PRO A 94 4.87 4.70 4.88
C PRO A 94 3.80 5.57 5.54
N ARG A 95 3.52 6.79 5.04
CA ARG A 95 2.45 7.65 5.59
C ARG A 95 1.08 7.09 5.25
N LEU A 96 0.89 6.60 4.02
CA LEU A 96 -0.36 5.95 3.63
C LEU A 96 -0.60 4.67 4.43
N MET A 97 0.44 3.87 4.67
CA MET A 97 0.40 2.69 5.54
C MET A 97 -0.06 3.05 6.95
N VAL A 98 0.46 4.13 7.56
CA VAL A 98 0.00 4.58 8.89
C VAL A 98 -1.51 4.90 8.88
N LYS A 99 -2.02 5.57 7.85
CA LYS A 99 -3.46 5.86 7.73
C LYS A 99 -4.28 4.56 7.65
N LEU A 100 -3.83 3.60 6.85
CA LEU A 100 -4.48 2.30 6.69
C LEU A 100 -4.50 1.51 8.01
N LEU A 101 -3.37 1.42 8.71
CA LEU A 101 -3.28 0.73 10.00
C LEU A 101 -4.15 1.38 11.09
N LYS A 102 -4.29 2.72 11.07
CA LYS A 102 -5.21 3.43 11.97
C LYS A 102 -6.67 3.14 11.65
N LEU A 103 -7.02 2.97 10.37
CA LEU A 103 -8.35 2.51 9.96
C LEU A 103 -8.57 1.05 10.41
N GLU A 104 -7.57 0.18 10.26
CA GLU A 104 -7.60 -1.21 10.72
C GLU A 104 -7.90 -1.32 12.22
N LEU A 105 -7.25 -0.49 13.06
CA LEU A 105 -7.54 -0.42 14.49
C LEU A 105 -8.99 -0.02 14.79
N LYS A 106 -9.52 0.99 14.08
CA LYS A 106 -10.92 1.41 14.23
C LYS A 106 -11.87 0.30 13.83
N ALA A 107 -11.57 -0.40 12.74
CA ALA A 107 -12.37 -1.53 12.27
C ALA A 107 -12.36 -2.65 13.31
N LEU A 108 -11.18 -3.03 13.83
CA LEU A 108 -11.00 -4.04 14.87
C LEU A 108 -11.86 -3.78 16.12
N ASP A 109 -11.96 -2.53 16.57
CA ASP A 109 -12.77 -2.13 17.70
C ASP A 109 -14.30 -2.29 17.44
N THR A 110 -14.72 -2.22 16.17
CA THR A 110 -16.14 -2.39 15.75
C THR A 110 -16.51 -3.79 15.27
N SER A 111 -15.52 -4.59 14.88
CA SER A 111 -15.67 -5.95 14.38
C SER A 111 -16.24 -6.87 15.45
N LYS A 112 -17.18 -7.75 15.07
CA LYS A 112 -17.78 -8.74 15.97
C LYS A 112 -16.90 -9.98 16.04
N ASP A 113 -16.62 -10.57 14.89
CA ASP A 113 -15.99 -11.88 14.76
C ASP A 113 -14.65 -11.73 14.06
N ILE A 114 -13.57 -11.66 14.85
CA ILE A 114 -12.19 -11.67 14.34
C ILE A 114 -11.56 -12.95 14.84
N ASP A 115 -10.88 -13.65 13.94
CA ASP A 115 -10.10 -14.82 14.31
C ASP A 115 -8.85 -14.40 15.10
N GLY A 116 -8.54 -15.14 16.17
CA GLY A 116 -7.43 -14.82 17.07
C GLY A 116 -7.74 -13.83 18.20
N ASP A 117 -6.71 -13.54 19.01
CA ASP A 117 -6.82 -12.61 20.14
C ASP A 117 -6.77 -11.16 19.65
N LYS A 118 -7.92 -10.47 19.68
CA LYS A 118 -8.04 -9.05 19.31
C LYS A 118 -7.03 -8.16 20.04
N GLN A 119 -6.68 -8.46 21.29
CA GLN A 119 -5.72 -7.66 22.05
C GLN A 119 -4.29 -7.86 21.56
N GLU A 120 -3.93 -9.07 21.14
CA GLU A 120 -2.63 -9.36 20.53
C GLU A 120 -2.51 -8.69 19.16
N ILE A 121 -3.55 -8.82 18.33
CA ILE A 121 -3.65 -8.17 17.01
C ILE A 121 -3.50 -6.65 17.16
N LYS A 122 -4.27 -6.04 18.07
CA LYS A 122 -4.23 -4.60 18.36
C LYS A 122 -2.82 -4.13 18.71
N LYS A 123 -2.13 -4.82 19.63
CA LYS A 123 -0.75 -4.50 20.01
C LYS A 123 0.21 -4.61 18.84
N GLY A 124 0.04 -5.61 17.97
CA GLY A 124 0.84 -5.77 16.76
C GLY A 124 0.70 -4.57 15.82
N ILE A 125 -0.54 -4.14 15.56
CA ILE A 125 -0.83 -2.99 14.71
C ILE A 125 -0.30 -1.69 15.34
N GLU A 126 -0.54 -1.46 16.63
CA GLU A 126 -0.06 -0.28 17.37
C GLU A 126 1.47 -0.17 17.32
N LYS A 127 2.18 -1.28 17.53
CA LYS A 127 3.65 -1.31 17.43
C LYS A 127 4.14 -0.99 16.00
N LYS A 128 3.44 -1.47 14.97
CA LYS A 128 3.77 -1.15 13.57
C LYS A 128 3.54 0.33 13.27
N ILE A 129 2.45 0.92 13.77
CA ILE A 129 2.19 2.36 13.65
C ILE A 129 3.29 3.17 14.32
N GLU A 130 3.63 2.85 15.58
CA GLU A 130 4.66 3.56 16.33
C GLU A 130 6.00 3.52 15.58
N PHE A 131 6.41 2.34 15.10
CA PHE A 131 7.63 2.18 14.32
C PHE A 131 7.64 3.09 13.07
N LEU A 132 6.56 3.08 12.29
CA LEU A 132 6.46 3.89 11.07
C LEU A 132 6.47 5.39 11.40
N GLU A 133 5.69 5.83 12.40
CA GLU A 133 5.60 7.24 12.78
C GLU A 133 6.92 7.79 13.31
N VAL A 134 7.67 7.01 14.07
CA VAL A 134 9.00 7.40 14.56
C VAL A 134 9.96 7.62 13.39
N ASN A 135 10.00 6.72 12.42
CA ASN A 135 10.87 6.86 11.25
C ASN A 135 10.46 8.02 10.34
N ILE A 136 9.16 8.17 10.07
CA ILE A 136 8.61 9.31 9.33
C ILE A 136 9.04 10.62 10.00
N LYS A 137 8.87 10.73 11.33
CA LYS A 137 9.26 11.92 12.09
C LYS A 137 10.75 12.20 12.01
N ARG A 138 11.61 11.18 12.10
CA ARG A 138 13.06 11.33 11.95
C ARG A 138 13.41 11.85 10.56
N ALA A 139 12.80 11.29 9.51
CA ALA A 139 12.99 11.71 8.13
C ALA A 139 12.51 13.15 7.88
N ASP A 140 11.34 13.53 8.38
CA ASP A 140 10.80 14.89 8.28
C ASP A 140 11.70 15.93 8.98
N MET A 141 12.47 15.51 9.99
CA MET A 141 13.47 16.33 10.68
C MET A 141 14.85 16.33 10.00
N GLY A 142 15.01 15.63 8.87
CA GLY A 142 16.30 15.46 8.18
C GLY A 142 17.26 14.48 8.86
N ASN A 143 16.84 13.76 9.90
CA ASN A 143 17.66 12.83 10.67
C ASN A 143 17.66 11.43 10.04
N LEU A 144 18.00 11.34 8.75
CA LEU A 144 17.93 10.11 7.96
C LEU A 144 18.77 8.96 8.53
N GLU A 145 19.96 9.25 9.06
CA GLU A 145 20.84 8.24 9.67
C GLU A 145 20.28 7.60 10.95
N GLN A 146 19.25 8.21 11.55
CA GLN A 146 18.58 7.67 12.73
C GLN A 146 17.37 6.80 12.36
N CYS A 147 17.00 6.71 11.08
CA CYS A 147 15.89 5.87 10.66
C CYS A 147 16.24 4.39 10.87
N GLU A 148 15.34 3.66 11.50
CA GLU A 148 15.49 2.22 11.77
C GLU A 148 15.04 1.40 10.56
N ASN A 149 15.74 0.29 10.32
CA ASN A 149 15.37 -0.66 9.28
C ASN A 149 14.25 -1.59 9.75
N ILE A 150 13.44 -2.09 8.80
CA ILE A 150 12.49 -3.16 9.05
C ILE A 150 13.15 -4.49 8.67
N GLY A 151 13.25 -5.41 9.63
CA GLY A 151 13.78 -6.75 9.37
C GLY A 151 15.30 -6.77 9.13
N MET A 152 15.74 -7.70 8.28
CA MET A 152 17.17 -8.00 8.09
C MET A 152 17.84 -7.20 6.96
N LEU A 153 17.04 -6.68 6.01
CA LEU A 153 17.54 -5.90 4.88
C LEU A 153 17.49 -4.40 5.21
N LYS A 154 18.58 -3.71 4.88
CA LYS A 154 18.64 -2.26 4.97
C LYS A 154 17.85 -1.64 3.82
N ARG A 155 17.11 -0.58 4.13
CA ARG A 155 16.39 0.27 3.18
C ARG A 155 17.03 1.64 3.16
N ASP A 156 16.94 2.37 2.04
CA ASP A 156 17.45 3.73 2.04
C ASP A 156 16.53 4.62 2.89
N PRO A 157 17.04 5.34 3.92
CA PRO A 157 16.22 6.22 4.73
C PRO A 157 15.44 7.29 3.94
N VAL A 158 15.84 7.63 2.71
CA VAL A 158 15.06 8.54 1.87
C VAL A 158 13.66 8.00 1.59
N GLU A 159 13.44 6.68 1.66
CA GLU A 159 12.13 6.04 1.50
C GLU A 159 11.12 6.44 2.61
N TRP A 160 11.60 7.05 3.70
CA TRP A 160 10.77 7.61 4.76
C TRP A 160 10.36 9.07 4.51
N THR A 161 10.96 9.76 3.54
CA THR A 161 10.70 11.19 3.33
C THR A 161 9.40 11.43 2.58
N ALA A 162 8.82 12.61 2.79
CA ALA A 162 7.58 12.99 2.11
C ALA A 162 7.84 13.27 0.63
N GLU A 163 9.02 13.77 0.27
CA GLU A 163 9.40 14.02 -1.12
C GLU A 163 9.45 12.73 -1.92
N TYR A 164 10.01 11.65 -1.36
CA TYR A 164 10.06 10.33 -2.00
C TYR A 164 8.66 9.74 -2.19
N GLU A 165 7.87 9.66 -1.11
CA GLU A 165 6.54 9.05 -1.12
C GLU A 165 5.59 9.75 -2.11
N LYS A 166 5.78 11.05 -2.33
CA LYS A 166 4.98 11.84 -3.28
C LYS A 166 5.20 11.45 -4.75
N VAL A 167 6.40 10.98 -5.11
CA VAL A 167 6.79 10.79 -6.52
C VAL A 167 7.00 9.32 -6.89
N ILE A 168 7.04 8.42 -5.90
CA ILE A 168 7.45 7.04 -6.14
C ILE A 168 6.53 6.32 -7.12
N ASP A 169 5.21 6.52 -7.08
CA ASP A 169 4.31 5.83 -8.01
C ASP A 169 4.55 6.23 -9.47
N GLU A 170 4.79 7.52 -9.72
CA GLU A 170 5.12 8.03 -11.06
C GLU A 170 6.51 7.55 -11.50
N ALA A 171 7.48 7.50 -10.58
CA ALA A 171 8.82 7.01 -10.86
C ALA A 171 8.83 5.49 -11.19
N GLU A 172 8.08 4.68 -10.44
CA GLU A 172 7.93 3.23 -10.71
C GLU A 172 7.19 2.99 -12.02
N GLU A 173 6.18 3.81 -12.36
CA GLU A 173 5.50 3.75 -13.66
C GLU A 173 6.45 4.05 -14.82
N LYS A 174 7.24 5.12 -14.73
CA LYS A 174 8.27 5.48 -15.73
C LYS A 174 9.31 4.37 -15.89
N ALA A 175 9.84 3.83 -14.78
CA ALA A 175 10.83 2.77 -14.82
C ALA A 175 10.29 1.50 -15.49
N ASN A 176 9.03 1.15 -15.22
CA ASN A 176 8.39 0.02 -15.87
C ASN A 176 8.11 0.27 -17.36
N ALA A 177 7.80 1.50 -17.75
CA ALA A 177 7.63 1.87 -19.15
C ALA A 177 8.97 1.79 -19.92
N GLU A 178 10.07 2.25 -19.33
CA GLU A 178 11.41 2.13 -19.93
C GLU A 178 11.85 0.67 -20.13
N LEU A 179 11.43 -0.21 -19.23
CA LEU A 179 11.83 -1.62 -19.20
C LEU A 179 10.75 -2.55 -19.78
N ALA A 180 9.75 -2.03 -20.50
CA ALA A 180 8.62 -2.81 -21.00
C ALA A 180 9.05 -3.98 -21.91
N ASP A 181 10.11 -3.79 -22.70
CA ASP A 181 10.66 -4.80 -23.62
C ASP A 181 11.77 -5.66 -22.98
N VAL A 182 12.12 -5.40 -21.72
CA VAL A 182 13.18 -6.16 -21.02
C VAL A 182 12.58 -7.42 -20.40
N PRO A 183 13.13 -8.61 -20.67
CA PRO A 183 12.65 -9.85 -20.08
C PRO A 183 12.69 -9.82 -18.55
N ARG A 184 11.55 -10.13 -17.91
CA ARG A 184 11.42 -10.24 -16.45
C ARG A 184 11.90 -11.61 -15.96
N GLY A 185 13.20 -11.72 -15.75
CA GLY A 185 13.85 -12.91 -15.23
C GLY A 185 15.05 -12.56 -14.34
N MET A 186 15.96 -13.52 -14.19
CA MET A 186 17.21 -13.36 -13.43
C MET A 186 17.94 -12.06 -13.81
N GLY A 187 18.17 -11.19 -12.83
CA GLY A 187 18.87 -9.93 -12.93
C GLY A 187 17.97 -8.72 -13.23
N PHE A 188 16.67 -8.92 -13.48
CA PHE A 188 15.75 -7.84 -13.80
C PHE A 188 15.67 -6.81 -12.67
N CYS A 189 15.77 -7.24 -11.40
CA CYS A 189 15.71 -6.33 -10.26
C CYS A 189 16.81 -5.25 -10.33
N HIS A 190 18.01 -5.58 -10.83
CA HIS A 190 19.11 -4.62 -10.95
C HIS A 190 18.87 -3.60 -12.06
N ALA A 191 18.31 -4.04 -13.20
CA ALA A 191 17.92 -3.13 -14.27
C ALA A 191 16.80 -2.18 -13.80
N TYR A 192 15.80 -2.73 -13.10
CA TYR A 192 14.72 -1.96 -12.49
C TYR A 192 15.24 -0.91 -11.50
N TRP A 193 16.06 -1.30 -10.54
CA TRP A 193 16.59 -0.37 -9.55
C TRP A 193 17.51 0.69 -10.18
N HIS A 194 18.24 0.34 -11.23
CA HIS A 194 19.06 1.32 -11.95
C HIS A 194 18.20 2.38 -12.65
N SER A 195 17.17 1.95 -13.39
CA SER A 195 16.22 2.87 -14.05
C SER A 195 15.50 3.74 -13.02
N LEU A 196 14.96 3.14 -11.94
CA LEU A 196 14.28 3.87 -10.88
C LEU A 196 15.19 4.90 -10.20
N ALA A 197 16.45 4.54 -9.89
CA ALA A 197 17.41 5.47 -9.29
C ALA A 197 17.73 6.64 -10.22
N ASN A 198 17.88 6.40 -11.52
CA ASN A 198 18.12 7.46 -12.51
C ASN A 198 16.92 8.39 -12.60
N ILE A 199 15.69 7.86 -12.71
CA ILE A 199 14.46 8.66 -12.76
C ILE A 199 14.29 9.50 -11.49
N LEU A 200 14.47 8.90 -10.31
CA LEU A 200 14.39 9.61 -9.03
C LEU A 200 15.38 10.78 -8.97
N PHE A 201 16.59 10.60 -9.49
CA PHE A 201 17.61 11.63 -9.51
C PHE A 201 17.35 12.71 -10.56
N GLU A 202 17.13 12.32 -11.82
CA GLU A 202 17.05 13.25 -12.95
C GLU A 202 15.75 14.09 -12.93
N ASP A 203 14.61 13.46 -12.63
CA ASP A 203 13.32 14.15 -12.67
C ASP A 203 12.98 14.86 -11.36
N TYR A 204 13.43 14.33 -10.22
CA TYR A 204 13.00 14.79 -8.89
C TYR A 204 14.14 15.22 -7.97
N GLY A 205 15.40 15.04 -8.36
CA GLY A 205 16.56 15.40 -7.55
C GLY A 205 16.76 14.53 -6.31
N ILE A 206 16.16 13.35 -6.25
CA ILE A 206 16.23 12.42 -5.12
C ILE A 206 17.37 11.42 -5.35
N VAL A 207 18.38 11.46 -4.48
CA VAL A 207 19.44 10.45 -4.47
C VAL A 207 18.95 9.24 -3.68
N TRP A 208 18.53 8.19 -4.39
CA TRP A 208 18.11 6.92 -3.81
C TRP A 208 19.13 5.81 -4.07
N ARG A 209 19.47 5.04 -3.04
CA ARG A 209 20.37 3.89 -3.09
C ARG A 209 19.55 2.61 -3.18
N SER A 210 19.85 1.80 -4.19
CA SER A 210 19.14 0.54 -4.41
C SER A 210 19.34 -0.47 -3.28
N PRO A 211 18.46 -1.49 -3.17
CA PRO A 211 18.66 -2.60 -2.23
C PRO A 211 20.03 -3.26 -2.33
N ALA A 212 20.57 -3.45 -3.54
CA ALA A 212 21.91 -3.99 -3.76
C ALA A 212 23.02 -3.07 -3.20
N MET A 213 22.89 -1.75 -3.36
CA MET A 213 23.83 -0.78 -2.78
C MET A 213 23.75 -0.74 -1.25
N MET A 214 22.55 -0.82 -0.69
CA MET A 214 22.32 -0.82 0.75
C MET A 214 22.77 -2.12 1.43
N ASN A 215 22.80 -3.22 0.69
CA ASN A 215 23.07 -4.56 1.20
C ASN A 215 24.10 -5.31 0.33
N PRO A 216 25.37 -4.86 0.30
CA PRO A 216 26.40 -5.41 -0.60
C PRO A 216 26.77 -6.88 -0.33
N GLY A 217 26.38 -7.44 0.81
CA GLY A 217 26.59 -8.84 1.17
C GLY A 217 25.43 -9.77 0.78
N VAL A 218 24.38 -9.25 0.16
CA VAL A 218 23.18 -10.01 -0.23
C VAL A 218 23.16 -10.16 -1.74
N MET A 219 22.97 -11.39 -2.21
CA MET A 219 22.77 -11.67 -3.62
C MET A 219 21.30 -11.45 -3.95
N PHE A 220 21.01 -10.45 -4.76
CA PHE A 220 19.68 -10.16 -5.28
C PHE A 220 19.58 -10.65 -6.72
N ASP A 221 18.39 -11.12 -7.07
CA ASP A 221 18.05 -11.57 -8.41
C ASP A 221 16.59 -11.24 -8.75
#